data_AF-A0A7S3B143-F1
#
_entry.id   AF-A0A7S3B143-F1
#
_cell.length_a   1.000
_cell.length_b   1.000
_cell.length_c   1.000
_cell.angle_alpha   90.00
_cell.angle_beta   90.00
_cell.angle_gamma   90.00
#
_symmetry.space_group_name_H-M   'P 1'
#
loop_
_entity.id
_entity.type
_entity.pdbx_description
1 polymer ?
#
loop_
_entity_poly.entity_id
_entity_poly.type
_entity_poly.pdbx_seq_one_letter_code
_entity_poly.pdbx_strand_id
1 'polypeptide(L)'
;DDPIIGRRILWGWTAYIGAGQGVLSLPREITWDAELGQLVFSPLNEQAQLRAKPLVSLGRTPLAAGSAYRLGHWSRGEGRQAEVEVVFLLPEHAASFGVSVMADADLTRSGMFFYADYTPSTARPGAPHRMTVGSVNMSISSQYAQWMPNKLLACCGQYGIRNENSPDSCKLACSADDSCTAWTFQPISHAPDSLGPGRCSKLTSVRNTAHTMWTPPAVSEGATSGVLAPSTLLGGR
;
A
#
# COMPACT_ATOMS: atom_id res chain seq x y z
N ASP A 1 5.94 0.28 28.96
CA ASP A 1 4.95 0.92 29.83
C ASP A 1 5.43 2.29 30.24
N ASP A 2 4.55 3.28 30.17
CA ASP A 2 4.77 4.58 30.80
C ASP A 2 4.56 4.41 32.32
N PRO A 3 5.61 4.50 33.14
CA PRO A 3 5.51 4.21 34.56
C PRO A 3 4.77 5.29 35.36
N ILE A 4 4.51 6.46 34.76
CA ILE A 4 3.90 7.60 35.44
C ILE A 4 2.37 7.54 35.31
N ILE A 5 1.87 7.20 34.12
CA ILE A 5 0.44 7.20 33.80
C ILE A 5 -0.11 5.82 33.40
N GLY A 6 0.70 4.77 33.43
CA GLY A 6 0.26 3.38 33.24
C GLY A 6 -0.12 3.04 31.80
N ARG A 7 0.37 3.79 30.81
CA ARG A 7 0.06 3.58 29.38
C ARG A 7 0.90 2.46 28.79
N ARG A 8 0.30 1.68 27.88
CA ARG A 8 1.01 0.73 27.03
C ARG A 8 1.28 1.38 25.69
N ILE A 9 2.56 1.59 25.38
CA ILE A 9 2.98 2.26 24.14
C ILE A 9 3.74 1.27 23.26
N LEU A 10 3.36 1.21 21.99
CA LEU A 10 3.98 0.39 20.95
C LEU A 10 4.80 1.25 19.99
N TRP A 11 5.99 0.74 19.63
CA TRP A 11 6.73 1.18 18.46
C TRP A 11 6.88 0.00 17.51
N GLY A 12 6.58 0.22 16.23
CA GLY A 12 6.81 -0.74 15.17
C GLY A 12 8.06 -0.40 14.36
N TRP A 13 8.71 -1.41 13.80
CA TRP A 13 9.70 -1.21 12.75
C TRP A 13 9.00 -1.28 11.38
N THR A 14 9.09 -0.21 10.60
CA THR A 14 8.53 -0.14 9.24
C THR A 14 9.66 -0.29 8.23
N ALA A 15 9.72 -1.44 7.57
CA ALA A 15 10.68 -1.70 6.49
C ALA A 15 10.20 -1.02 5.18
N TYR A 16 11.11 -0.30 4.50
CA TYR A 16 10.78 0.44 3.27
C TYR A 16 11.41 -0.18 2.02
N ILE A 17 12.70 -0.56 2.06
CA ILE A 17 13.44 -1.07 0.88
C ILE A 17 14.09 -2.45 1.13
N GLY A 18 14.07 -2.98 2.36
CA GLY A 18 14.58 -4.32 2.65
C GLY A 18 14.81 -4.58 4.14
N ALA A 19 15.32 -5.77 4.46
CA ALA A 19 15.70 -6.11 5.83
C ALA A 19 16.85 -5.19 6.29
N GLY A 20 16.66 -4.47 7.39
CA GLY A 20 17.63 -3.51 7.93
C GLY A 20 17.52 -2.07 7.40
N GLN A 21 16.62 -1.81 6.45
CA GLN A 21 16.35 -0.46 5.93
C GLN A 21 14.90 -0.06 6.21
N GLY A 22 14.73 0.71 7.28
CA GLY A 22 13.43 1.10 7.78
C GLY A 22 13.51 2.25 8.77
N VAL A 23 12.34 2.61 9.28
CA VAL A 23 12.16 3.65 10.30
C VAL A 23 11.27 3.11 11.41
N LEU A 24 11.37 3.70 12.59
CA LEU A 24 10.37 3.46 13.62
C LEU A 24 9.05 4.13 13.23
N SER A 25 7.94 3.44 13.48
CA SER A 25 6.62 4.05 13.39
C SER A 25 6.48 5.17 14.43
N LEU A 26 5.49 6.05 14.23
CA LEU A 26 5.01 6.88 15.33
C LEU A 26 4.52 5.97 16.46
N PRO A 27 4.74 6.35 17.73
CA PRO A 27 4.28 5.55 18.86
C PRO A 27 2.76 5.42 18.84
N ARG A 28 2.24 4.28 19.30
CA ARG A 28 0.79 4.07 19.43
C ARG A 28 0.46 3.64 20.84
N GLU A 29 -0.61 4.19 21.38
CA GLU A 29 -1.19 3.71 22.62
C GLU A 29 -2.04 2.47 22.33
N ILE A 30 -1.83 1.42 23.13
CA ILE A 30 -2.57 0.18 23.03
C ILE A 30 -3.66 0.17 24.11
N THR A 31 -4.92 0.07 23.70
CA THR A 31 -6.06 -0.11 24.60
C THR A 31 -6.85 -1.37 24.21
N TRP A 32 -7.60 -1.92 25.15
CA TRP A 32 -8.58 -2.97 24.85
C TRP A 32 -9.95 -2.33 24.64
N ASP A 33 -10.58 -2.62 23.51
CA ASP A 33 -11.96 -2.24 23.24
C ASP A 33 -12.88 -3.43 23.52
N ALA A 34 -13.74 -3.29 24.53
CA ALA A 34 -14.62 -4.38 24.97
C ALA A 34 -15.79 -4.64 24.03
N GLU A 35 -16.23 -3.63 23.26
CA GLU A 35 -17.31 -3.77 22.29
C GLU A 35 -16.82 -4.50 21.05
N LEU A 36 -15.61 -4.16 20.58
CA LEU A 36 -14.98 -4.79 19.43
C LEU A 36 -14.27 -6.11 19.78
N GLY A 37 -13.99 -6.33 21.07
CA GLY A 37 -13.26 -7.52 21.53
C GLY A 37 -11.84 -7.59 20.96
N GLN A 38 -11.16 -6.46 20.81
CA GLN A 38 -9.83 -6.39 20.21
C GLN A 38 -8.95 -5.28 20.81
N LEU A 39 -7.65 -5.35 20.51
CA LEU A 39 -6.71 -4.27 20.80
C LEU A 39 -6.86 -3.14 19.78
N VAL A 40 -6.90 -1.91 20.27
CA VAL A 40 -6.95 -0.69 19.47
C VAL A 40 -5.64 0.08 19.62
N PHE A 41 -5.16 0.64 18.51
CA PHE A 41 -3.87 1.33 18.41
C PHE A 41 -4.06 2.79 18.02
N SER A 42 -4.08 3.67 19.00
CA SER A 42 -4.38 5.10 18.78
C SER A 42 -3.11 5.95 18.75
N PRO A 43 -3.07 7.05 17.97
CA PRO A 43 -2.01 8.05 18.10
C PRO A 43 -1.93 8.57 19.55
N LEU A 44 -0.72 8.89 20.02
CA LEU A 44 -0.58 9.53 21.33
C LEU A 44 -1.04 10.99 21.26
N ASN A 45 -1.60 11.53 22.35
CA ASN A 45 -2.00 12.94 22.45
C ASN A 45 -0.84 13.91 22.13
N GLU A 46 0.38 13.53 22.47
CA GLU A 46 1.61 14.28 22.23
C GLU A 46 1.86 14.50 20.72
N GLN A 47 1.40 13.59 19.86
CA GLN A 47 1.53 13.73 18.41
C GLN A 47 0.72 14.89 17.84
N ALA A 48 -0.31 15.35 18.55
CA ALA A 48 -1.07 16.51 18.13
C ALA A 48 -0.18 17.77 18.01
N GLN A 49 0.94 17.83 18.76
CA GLN A 49 1.89 18.94 18.73
C GLN A 49 2.75 18.96 17.46
N LEU A 50 2.83 17.83 16.74
CA LEU A 50 3.55 17.73 15.45
C LEU A 50 2.75 18.36 14.31
N ARG A 51 1.45 18.60 14.51
CA ARG A 51 0.57 19.23 13.53
C ARG A 51 0.88 20.73 13.46
N ALA A 52 1.05 21.21 12.24
CA ALA A 52 1.12 22.60 11.87
C ALA A 52 -0.26 23.09 11.41
N LYS A 53 -0.29 24.20 10.66
CA LYS A 53 -1.50 24.73 10.06
C LYS A 53 -2.18 23.67 9.16
N PRO A 54 -3.52 23.54 9.20
CA PRO A 54 -4.25 22.76 8.22
C PRO A 54 -3.91 23.21 6.79
N LEU A 55 -3.62 22.24 5.92
CA LEU A 55 -3.36 22.46 4.50
C LEU A 55 -4.67 22.54 3.72
N VAL A 56 -5.61 21.64 4.00
CA VAL A 56 -6.98 21.68 3.49
C VAL A 56 -7.95 21.22 4.56
N SER A 57 -9.14 21.82 4.58
CA SER A 57 -10.31 21.29 5.28
C SER A 57 -11.45 21.19 4.28
N LEU A 58 -11.97 19.98 4.12
CA LEU A 58 -13.09 19.69 3.25
C LEU A 58 -14.35 19.57 4.08
N GLY A 59 -15.41 20.23 3.64
CA GLY A 59 -16.76 19.96 4.11
C GLY A 59 -17.30 18.66 3.50
N ARG A 60 -18.63 18.52 3.49
CA ARG A 60 -19.26 17.38 2.83
C ARG A 60 -19.01 17.42 1.33
N THR A 61 -18.24 16.46 0.83
CA THR A 61 -17.80 16.44 -0.57
C THR A 61 -18.27 15.13 -1.23
N PRO A 62 -19.15 15.18 -2.23
CA PRO A 62 -19.55 14.00 -2.99
C PRO A 62 -18.33 13.40 -3.72
N LEU A 63 -18.19 12.08 -3.65
CA LEU A 63 -17.16 11.34 -4.36
C LEU A 63 -17.82 10.18 -5.12
N ALA A 64 -17.74 10.21 -6.45
CA ALA A 64 -18.28 9.13 -7.27
C ALA A 64 -17.39 7.89 -7.19
N ALA A 65 -17.98 6.71 -7.38
CA ALA A 65 -17.23 5.46 -7.45
C ALA A 65 -16.14 5.54 -8.55
N GLY A 66 -14.94 5.04 -8.23
CA GLY A 66 -13.79 5.07 -9.14
C GLY A 66 -13.21 6.46 -9.41
N SER A 67 -13.77 7.52 -8.82
CA SER A 67 -13.24 8.88 -8.95
C SER A 67 -12.27 9.21 -7.81
N ALA A 68 -11.36 10.15 -8.09
CA ALA A 68 -10.44 10.69 -7.10
C ALA A 68 -10.68 12.19 -6.94
N TYR A 69 -10.63 12.68 -5.70
CA TYR A 69 -10.68 14.11 -5.39
C TYR A 69 -9.29 14.60 -5.02
N ARG A 70 -8.80 15.61 -5.75
CA ARG A 70 -7.51 16.24 -5.45
C ARG A 70 -7.69 17.22 -4.29
N LEU A 71 -7.02 16.96 -3.17
CA LEU A 71 -7.09 17.78 -1.95
C LEU A 71 -6.57 19.21 -2.12
N GLY A 72 -5.75 19.48 -3.14
CA GLY A 72 -5.25 20.81 -3.45
C GLY A 72 -4.18 20.81 -4.53
N HIS A 73 -3.79 22.02 -4.95
CA HIS A 73 -2.63 22.27 -5.79
C HIS A 73 -1.49 22.75 -4.89
N TRP A 74 -0.64 21.81 -4.50
CA TRP A 74 0.46 22.05 -3.56
C TRP A 74 1.71 22.51 -4.31
N SER A 75 2.38 23.53 -3.78
CA SER A 75 3.71 23.92 -4.24
C SER A 75 4.74 22.85 -3.88
N ARG A 76 5.92 22.91 -4.53
CA ARG A 76 6.98 21.93 -4.29
C ARG A 76 7.45 22.00 -2.82
N GLY A 77 7.17 20.97 -2.05
CA GLY A 77 7.59 20.86 -0.65
C GLY A 77 6.45 20.83 0.35
N GLU A 78 5.28 21.35 -0.02
CA GLU A 78 4.07 21.22 0.79
C GLU A 78 3.59 19.76 0.79
N GLY A 79 3.15 19.28 1.96
CA GLY A 79 2.66 17.90 2.11
C GLY A 79 3.73 16.81 2.18
N ARG A 80 5.03 17.15 2.24
CA ARG A 80 6.11 16.17 2.47
C ARG A 80 5.97 15.44 3.81
N GLN A 81 5.44 16.14 4.80
CA GLN A 81 5.01 15.60 6.07
C GLN A 81 3.62 16.16 6.33
N ALA A 82 2.63 15.28 6.44
CA ALA A 82 1.25 15.66 6.67
C ALA A 82 0.51 14.51 7.37
N GLU A 83 -0.57 14.87 8.05
CA GLU A 83 -1.53 13.94 8.61
C GLU A 83 -2.86 14.12 7.88
N VAL A 84 -3.44 13.01 7.41
CA VAL A 84 -4.74 13.04 6.73
C VAL A 84 -5.77 12.39 7.64
N GLU A 85 -6.79 13.15 8.01
CA GLU A 85 -7.99 12.65 8.67
C GLU A 85 -9.13 12.64 7.65
N VAL A 86 -9.68 11.46 7.39
CA VAL A 86 -10.81 11.31 6.47
C VAL A 86 -11.96 10.60 7.17
N VAL A 87 -13.14 11.19 7.03
CA VAL A 87 -14.39 10.63 7.52
C VAL A 87 -15.29 10.40 6.31
N PHE A 88 -15.88 9.20 6.21
CA PHE A 88 -16.81 8.86 5.14
C PHE A 88 -18.00 8.10 5.71
N LEU A 89 -19.14 8.20 5.03
CA LEU A 89 -20.30 7.39 5.36
C LEU A 89 -20.05 5.95 4.92
N LEU A 90 -20.40 4.98 5.78
CA LEU A 90 -20.32 3.57 5.42
C LEU A 90 -21.30 3.30 4.27
N PRO A 91 -20.84 2.71 3.15
CA PRO A 91 -21.71 2.40 2.02
C PRO A 91 -22.64 1.22 2.34
N GLU A 92 -23.72 1.11 1.57
CA GLU A 92 -24.65 -0.03 1.65
C GLU A 92 -24.09 -1.31 1.02
N HIS A 93 -23.04 -1.17 0.20
CA HIS A 93 -22.38 -2.26 -0.53
C HIS A 93 -20.90 -2.36 -0.13
N ALA A 94 -20.27 -3.48 -0.47
CA ALA A 94 -18.82 -3.60 -0.30
C ALA A 94 -18.10 -2.56 -1.14
N ALA A 95 -17.12 -1.87 -0.55
CA ALA A 95 -16.39 -0.80 -1.21
C ALA A 95 -15.04 -0.57 -0.55
N SER A 96 -14.11 0.01 -1.33
CA SER A 96 -12.82 0.47 -0.84
C SER A 96 -12.79 1.99 -0.89
N PHE A 97 -12.36 2.60 0.20
CA PHE A 97 -12.11 4.04 0.27
C PHE A 97 -10.67 4.28 0.74
N GLY A 98 -10.00 5.32 0.21
CA GLY A 98 -8.62 5.56 0.60
C GLY A 98 -8.05 6.89 0.14
N VAL A 99 -6.79 7.09 0.48
CA VAL A 99 -6.00 8.28 0.20
C VAL A 99 -4.73 7.87 -0.52
N SER A 100 -4.52 8.41 -1.71
CA SER A 100 -3.25 8.32 -2.42
C SER A 100 -2.33 9.46 -1.99
N VAL A 101 -1.15 9.11 -1.47
CA VAL A 101 -0.10 10.08 -1.13
C VAL A 101 1.10 9.90 -2.04
N MET A 102 1.90 10.97 -2.21
CA MET A 102 3.04 10.98 -3.13
C MET A 102 2.66 10.56 -4.57
N ALA A 103 1.43 10.88 -4.99
CA ALA A 103 0.95 10.63 -6.33
C ALA A 103 1.36 11.78 -7.28
N ASP A 104 1.64 11.42 -8.52
CA ASP A 104 1.91 12.35 -9.61
C ASP A 104 0.60 12.93 -10.18
N ALA A 105 0.65 13.46 -11.41
CA ALA A 105 -0.54 13.97 -12.09
C ALA A 105 -1.65 12.90 -12.22
N ASP A 106 -1.27 11.65 -12.46
CA ASP A 106 -2.17 10.50 -12.50
C ASP A 106 -2.37 9.90 -11.10
N LEU A 107 -3.38 10.42 -10.40
CA LEU A 107 -3.78 10.02 -9.04
C LEU A 107 -4.19 8.54 -8.93
N THR A 108 -4.43 7.87 -10.06
CA THR A 108 -4.93 6.50 -10.11
C THR A 108 -3.84 5.46 -10.38
N ARG A 109 -2.60 5.88 -10.66
CA ARG A 109 -1.51 4.98 -11.06
C ARG A 109 -0.17 5.25 -10.38
N SER A 110 -0.12 6.19 -9.45
CA SER A 110 1.14 6.63 -8.85
C SER A 110 1.00 6.88 -7.36
N GLY A 111 2.11 6.71 -6.65
CA GLY A 111 2.19 6.96 -5.22
C GLY A 111 1.83 5.75 -4.37
N MET A 112 1.43 6.04 -3.14
CA MET A 112 1.16 5.08 -2.08
C MET A 112 -0.32 5.22 -1.69
N PHE A 113 -1.13 4.20 -1.94
CA PHE A 113 -2.56 4.21 -1.60
C PHE A 113 -2.78 3.58 -0.23
N PHE A 114 -3.30 4.35 0.71
CA PHE A 114 -3.76 3.87 2.01
C PHE A 114 -5.27 3.71 1.95
N TYR A 115 -5.80 2.54 2.31
CA TYR A 115 -7.20 2.24 2.09
C TYR A 115 -7.85 1.50 3.25
N ALA A 116 -9.18 1.58 3.26
CA ALA A 116 -10.09 0.83 4.10
C ALA A 116 -11.06 0.08 3.19
N ASP A 117 -11.00 -1.24 3.21
CA ASP A 117 -11.94 -2.15 2.57
C ASP A 117 -13.08 -2.46 3.53
N TYR A 118 -14.28 -2.05 3.14
CA TYR A 118 -15.50 -2.29 3.89
C TYR A 118 -16.31 -3.40 3.22
N THR A 119 -16.85 -4.30 4.03
CA THR A 119 -17.82 -5.31 3.59
C THR A 119 -18.99 -5.31 4.57
N PRO A 120 -20.22 -4.99 4.11
CA PRO A 120 -21.40 -5.02 4.96
C PRO A 120 -21.67 -6.43 5.47
N SER A 121 -22.14 -6.55 6.71
CA SER A 121 -22.53 -7.85 7.24
C SER A 121 -23.85 -8.31 6.62
N THR A 122 -23.88 -9.54 6.10
CA THR A 122 -25.11 -10.18 5.61
C THR A 122 -25.73 -11.12 6.64
N ALA A 123 -25.09 -11.30 7.79
CA ALA A 123 -25.35 -12.44 8.69
C ALA A 123 -26.55 -12.26 9.63
N ARG A 124 -26.97 -11.02 9.93
CA ARG A 124 -28.20 -10.60 10.67
C ARG A 124 -28.17 -9.07 10.90
N PRO A 125 -29.31 -8.40 11.14
CA PRO A 125 -29.33 -7.03 11.65
C PRO A 125 -28.49 -6.90 12.93
N GLY A 126 -27.58 -5.92 12.97
CA GLY A 126 -26.68 -5.70 14.11
C GLY A 126 -25.42 -6.57 14.14
N ALA A 127 -25.23 -7.46 13.17
CA ALA A 127 -23.95 -8.17 13.03
C ALA A 127 -22.84 -7.17 12.61
N PRO A 128 -21.62 -7.28 13.18
CA PRO A 128 -20.56 -6.34 12.91
C PRO A 128 -20.14 -6.39 11.44
N HIS A 129 -19.91 -5.22 10.86
CA HIS A 129 -19.34 -5.08 9.52
C HIS A 129 -17.86 -5.48 9.53
N ARG A 130 -17.35 -5.92 8.38
CA ARG A 130 -15.91 -6.19 8.22
C ARG A 130 -15.23 -4.95 7.67
N MET A 131 -14.16 -4.53 8.34
CA MET A 131 -13.25 -3.48 7.87
C MET A 131 -11.83 -4.04 7.82
N THR A 132 -11.13 -3.85 6.71
CA THR A 132 -9.69 -4.16 6.58
C THR A 132 -8.97 -2.91 6.15
N VAL A 133 -7.88 -2.55 6.82
CA VAL A 133 -7.05 -1.41 6.44
C VAL A 133 -5.74 -1.89 5.84
N GLY A 134 -5.24 -1.17 4.85
CA GLY A 134 -4.04 -1.58 4.13
C GLY A 134 -3.36 -0.43 3.41
N SER A 135 -2.25 -0.75 2.75
CA SER A 135 -1.53 0.19 1.93
C SER A 135 -0.91 -0.52 0.72
N VAL A 136 -1.04 0.04 -0.49
CA VAL A 136 -0.51 -0.53 -1.74
C VAL A 136 0.22 0.50 -2.59
N ASN A 137 1.47 0.20 -2.97
CA ASN A 137 2.28 1.11 -3.76
C ASN A 137 1.79 1.03 -5.21
N MET A 138 1.12 2.08 -5.66
CA MET A 138 0.49 2.17 -6.98
C MET A 138 1.55 2.29 -8.08
N SER A 139 2.69 2.91 -7.78
CA SER A 139 3.84 2.93 -8.70
C SER A 139 4.52 1.56 -8.86
N ILE A 140 4.19 0.59 -7.99
CA ILE A 140 4.65 -0.81 -8.06
C ILE A 140 3.58 -1.72 -8.66
N SER A 141 2.33 -1.28 -8.81
CA SER A 141 1.33 -2.08 -9.55
C SER A 141 1.67 -2.20 -11.04
N SER A 142 2.60 -1.38 -11.54
CA SER A 142 3.28 -1.59 -12.84
C SER A 142 4.65 -2.28 -12.72
N GLN A 143 5.17 -2.53 -11.52
CA GLN A 143 6.48 -3.17 -11.29
C GLN A 143 6.41 -4.67 -11.02
N TYR A 144 5.24 -5.24 -10.70
CA TYR A 144 5.00 -6.65 -11.04
C TYR A 144 4.51 -6.76 -12.48
N ALA A 145 5.35 -6.30 -13.41
CA ALA A 145 5.34 -6.87 -14.73
C ALA A 145 5.91 -8.28 -14.62
N GLN A 146 5.37 -9.22 -15.41
CA GLN A 146 5.98 -10.54 -15.58
C GLN A 146 7.48 -10.42 -15.92
N TRP A 147 7.88 -9.28 -16.50
CA TRP A 147 9.24 -8.92 -16.90
C TRP A 147 9.83 -7.76 -16.07
N MET A 148 10.92 -8.02 -15.35
CA MET A 148 11.75 -6.96 -14.75
C MET A 148 13.16 -6.99 -15.36
N PRO A 149 13.45 -6.18 -16.38
CA PRO A 149 14.79 -6.12 -16.96
C PRO A 149 15.79 -5.49 -15.98
N ASN A 150 17.01 -6.03 -15.93
CA ASN A 150 18.15 -5.47 -15.17
C ASN A 150 17.97 -5.38 -13.65
N LYS A 151 16.96 -6.03 -13.07
CA LYS A 151 16.80 -6.15 -11.60
C LYS A 151 16.92 -7.61 -11.21
N LEU A 152 17.79 -7.93 -10.27
CA LEU A 152 17.75 -9.22 -9.58
C LEU A 152 16.78 -9.13 -8.41
N LEU A 153 15.77 -9.99 -8.38
CA LEU A 153 14.85 -10.12 -7.24
C LEU A 153 15.53 -10.92 -6.13
N ALA A 154 16.42 -10.28 -5.36
CA ALA A 154 17.31 -10.94 -4.39
C ALA A 154 16.63 -11.56 -3.14
N CYS A 155 15.32 -11.82 -3.17
CA CYS A 155 14.59 -12.38 -2.02
C CYS A 155 13.98 -13.77 -2.28
N CYS A 156 13.57 -14.42 -1.19
CA CYS A 156 13.31 -15.85 -1.03
C CYS A 156 12.36 -16.46 -2.08
N GLY A 157 12.73 -17.61 -2.64
CA GLY A 157 11.91 -18.36 -3.61
C GLY A 157 12.46 -18.36 -5.04
N GLN A 158 13.69 -17.88 -5.24
CA GLN A 158 14.41 -18.07 -6.50
C GLN A 158 14.69 -19.57 -6.72
N TYR A 159 14.27 -20.09 -7.86
CA TYR A 159 14.67 -21.42 -8.33
C TYR A 159 14.96 -21.35 -9.82
N GLY A 160 15.93 -22.13 -10.27
CA GLY A 160 16.29 -22.22 -11.69
C GLY A 160 16.99 -20.97 -12.24
N ILE A 161 18.16 -20.63 -11.68
CA ILE A 161 19.11 -19.76 -12.38
C ILE A 161 19.60 -20.53 -13.62
N ARG A 162 18.92 -20.35 -14.76
CA ARG A 162 19.32 -20.94 -16.04
C ARG A 162 20.08 -19.91 -16.87
N ASN A 163 20.99 -20.44 -17.68
CA ASN A 163 21.82 -19.75 -18.65
C ASN A 163 20.98 -19.33 -19.88
N GLU A 164 19.94 -18.55 -19.66
CA GLU A 164 19.12 -18.02 -20.74
C GLU A 164 19.87 -16.88 -21.42
N ASN A 165 19.97 -16.93 -22.75
CA ASN A 165 20.77 -15.96 -23.50
C ASN A 165 20.02 -14.66 -23.79
N SER A 166 18.69 -14.64 -23.59
CA SER A 166 17.88 -13.47 -23.88
C SER A 166 16.69 -13.32 -22.91
N PRO A 167 16.12 -12.10 -22.82
CA PRO A 167 14.85 -11.88 -22.12
C PRO A 167 13.71 -12.76 -22.67
N ASP A 168 13.65 -12.97 -23.98
CA ASP A 168 12.59 -13.75 -24.62
C ASP A 168 12.64 -15.23 -24.24
N SER A 169 13.85 -15.79 -24.14
CA SER A 169 14.01 -17.18 -23.72
C SER A 169 13.68 -17.35 -22.23
N CYS A 170 14.03 -16.38 -21.39
CA CYS A 170 13.62 -16.34 -19.98
C CYS A 170 12.09 -16.21 -19.82
N LYS A 171 11.43 -15.40 -20.65
CA LYS A 171 9.97 -15.28 -20.71
C LYS A 171 9.32 -16.61 -21.06
N LEU A 172 9.77 -17.24 -22.15
CA LEU A 172 9.24 -18.51 -22.64
C LEU A 172 9.41 -19.60 -21.57
N ALA A 173 10.58 -19.65 -20.94
CA ALA A 173 10.87 -20.59 -19.86
C ALA A 173 9.97 -20.38 -18.64
N CYS A 174 9.62 -19.15 -18.28
CA CYS A 174 8.67 -18.88 -17.20
C CYS A 174 7.23 -19.25 -17.61
N SER A 175 6.79 -18.88 -18.82
CA SER A 175 5.44 -19.21 -19.31
C SER A 175 5.19 -20.72 -19.47
N ALA A 176 6.23 -21.53 -19.63
CA ALA A 176 6.14 -22.98 -19.70
C ALA A 176 6.22 -23.70 -18.34
N ASP A 177 6.37 -22.94 -17.24
CA ASP A 177 6.50 -23.46 -15.89
C ASP A 177 5.31 -22.97 -15.06
N ASP A 178 4.36 -23.86 -14.77
CA ASP A 178 3.13 -23.54 -14.03
C ASP A 178 3.40 -22.97 -12.63
N SER A 179 4.59 -23.21 -12.07
CA SER A 179 4.99 -22.64 -10.80
C SER A 179 5.63 -21.25 -10.93
N CYS A 180 5.99 -20.80 -12.13
CA CYS A 180 6.62 -19.51 -12.34
C CYS A 180 5.60 -18.37 -12.34
N THR A 181 5.63 -17.57 -11.27
CA THR A 181 4.74 -16.41 -11.11
C THR A 181 5.36 -15.11 -11.64
N ALA A 182 6.69 -15.02 -11.72
CA ALA A 182 7.42 -13.88 -12.25
C ALA A 182 8.86 -14.27 -12.67
N TRP A 183 9.48 -13.47 -13.56
CA TRP A 183 10.86 -13.66 -13.97
C TRP A 183 11.64 -12.35 -14.13
N THR A 184 12.96 -12.42 -13.97
CA THR A 184 13.89 -11.32 -14.23
C THR A 184 15.01 -11.76 -15.13
N PHE A 185 15.50 -10.84 -15.97
CA PHE A 185 16.67 -11.06 -16.81
C PHE A 185 17.71 -9.97 -16.54
N GLN A 186 18.90 -10.38 -16.12
CA GLN A 186 20.05 -9.50 -16.01
C GLN A 186 21.08 -9.87 -17.09
N PRO A 187 21.34 -8.99 -18.07
CA PRO A 187 22.47 -9.18 -18.96
C PRO A 187 23.75 -9.13 -18.12
N ILE A 188 24.75 -9.96 -18.45
CA ILE A 188 26.07 -9.83 -17.85
C ILE A 188 26.62 -8.46 -18.29
N SER A 189 26.56 -7.50 -17.39
CA SER A 189 27.37 -6.31 -17.48
C SER A 189 28.77 -6.71 -17.01
N HIS A 190 29.80 -6.29 -17.74
CA HIS A 190 31.23 -6.53 -17.51
C HIS A 190 31.87 -7.69 -18.29
N ALA A 191 31.95 -7.54 -19.61
CA ALA A 191 33.21 -7.43 -20.39
C ALA A 191 32.88 -7.55 -21.88
N PRO A 192 33.48 -6.73 -22.77
CA PRO A 192 33.19 -6.79 -24.22
C PRO A 192 33.49 -8.15 -24.87
N ASP A 193 34.26 -9.02 -24.20
CA ASP A 193 34.72 -10.29 -24.77
C ASP A 193 34.13 -11.55 -24.10
N SER A 194 33.24 -11.41 -23.11
CA SER A 194 32.58 -12.57 -22.49
C SER A 194 31.11 -12.66 -22.91
N LEU A 195 30.86 -13.41 -23.99
CA LEU A 195 29.52 -13.87 -24.43
C LEU A 195 28.97 -14.94 -23.46
N GLY A 196 28.99 -14.65 -22.17
CA GLY A 196 28.35 -15.50 -21.18
C GLY A 196 26.83 -15.37 -21.28
N PRO A 197 26.07 -16.45 -21.00
CA PRO A 197 24.62 -16.40 -20.95
C PRO A 197 24.15 -15.37 -19.91
N GLY A 198 23.09 -14.62 -20.23
CA GLY A 198 22.43 -13.74 -19.27
C GLY A 198 21.91 -14.53 -18.06
N ARG A 199 21.70 -13.85 -16.94
CA ARG A 199 21.13 -14.48 -15.74
C ARG A 199 19.61 -14.31 -15.76
N CYS A 200 18.90 -15.42 -15.91
CA CYS A 200 17.46 -15.50 -15.70
C CYS A 200 17.17 -15.97 -14.27
N SER A 201 16.21 -15.34 -13.60
CA SER A 201 15.71 -15.79 -12.28
C SER A 201 14.20 -15.90 -12.33
N LYS A 202 13.66 -17.05 -11.91
CA LYS A 202 12.23 -17.32 -11.79
C LYS A 202 11.80 -17.30 -10.33
N LEU A 203 10.55 -16.96 -10.06
CA LEU A 203 9.96 -16.98 -8.72
C LEU A 203 8.77 -17.94 -8.66
N THR A 204 8.81 -18.91 -7.74
CA THR A 204 7.70 -19.87 -7.50
C THR A 204 6.56 -19.22 -6.76
N SER A 205 6.89 -18.22 -5.96
CA SER A 205 5.94 -17.39 -5.27
C SER A 205 6.47 -15.98 -5.28
N VAL A 206 5.70 -15.06 -5.81
CA VAL A 206 5.79 -13.68 -5.37
C VAL A 206 5.27 -13.67 -3.93
N ARG A 207 6.14 -13.96 -2.96
CA ARG A 207 5.92 -13.47 -1.60
C ARG A 207 6.14 -11.97 -1.68
N ASN A 208 5.16 -11.27 -2.23
CA ASN A 208 4.94 -9.91 -1.81
C ASN A 208 4.80 -10.00 -0.30
N THR A 209 5.75 -9.42 0.43
CA THR A 209 5.56 -9.06 1.83
C THR A 209 4.36 -8.10 2.00
N ALA A 210 3.77 -7.63 0.91
CA ALA A 210 2.38 -7.17 0.84
C ALA A 210 1.44 -8.35 0.49
N HIS A 211 0.97 -9.08 1.50
CA HIS A 211 -0.18 -9.97 1.36
C HIS A 211 -1.37 -9.19 0.79
N THR A 212 -1.55 -9.22 -0.52
CA THR A 212 -2.77 -9.53 -1.27
C THR A 212 -2.54 -9.11 -2.72
N MET A 213 -2.77 -10.07 -3.63
CA MET A 213 -3.17 -9.75 -4.98
C MET A 213 -4.35 -8.79 -4.85
N TRP A 214 -4.15 -7.54 -5.22
CA TRP A 214 -5.27 -6.74 -5.67
C TRP A 214 -5.71 -7.38 -6.98
N THR A 215 -6.69 -8.29 -6.92
CA THR A 215 -7.73 -8.18 -7.93
C THR A 215 -8.28 -6.77 -7.76
N PRO A 216 -8.39 -5.96 -8.83
CA PRO A 216 -9.32 -4.84 -8.78
C PRO A 216 -10.58 -5.34 -8.08
N PRO A 217 -11.20 -4.59 -7.14
CA PRO A 217 -12.62 -4.83 -6.94
C PRO A 217 -13.18 -4.86 -8.35
N ALA A 218 -13.70 -6.03 -8.76
CA ALA A 218 -14.33 -6.20 -10.05
C ALA A 218 -15.15 -4.94 -10.21
N VAL A 219 -14.84 -4.14 -11.25
CA VAL A 219 -15.49 -2.85 -11.53
C VAL A 219 -16.89 -3.01 -11.02
N SER A 220 -17.20 -2.42 -9.86
CA SER A 220 -18.40 -2.83 -9.15
C SER A 220 -19.51 -2.29 -10.00
N GLU A 221 -20.09 -3.17 -10.81
CA GLU A 221 -21.29 -2.95 -11.59
C GLU A 221 -22.38 -2.72 -10.54
N GLY A 222 -22.43 -1.49 -10.00
CA GLY A 222 -23.29 -1.13 -8.87
C GLY A 222 -22.73 -0.18 -7.80
N ALA A 223 -21.49 0.33 -7.84
CA ALA A 223 -21.05 1.27 -6.80
C ALA A 223 -21.73 2.64 -6.94
N THR A 224 -22.58 2.94 -5.96
CA THR A 224 -23.17 4.26 -5.75
C THR A 224 -22.17 5.21 -5.09
N SER A 225 -22.33 6.50 -5.41
CA SER A 225 -21.56 7.63 -4.89
C SER A 225 -21.47 7.66 -3.36
N GLY A 226 -20.28 7.92 -2.81
CA GLY A 226 -20.08 8.21 -1.40
C GLY A 226 -20.08 9.72 -1.10
N VAL A 227 -20.23 10.09 0.17
CA VAL A 227 -20.03 11.47 0.64
C VAL A 227 -18.90 11.45 1.65
N LEU A 228 -17.83 12.21 1.37
CA LEU A 228 -16.85 12.57 2.38
C LEU A 228 -17.57 13.41 3.43
N ALA A 229 -17.50 13.01 4.69
CA ALA A 229 -17.85 13.85 5.83
C ALA A 229 -16.65 14.83 6.10
N PRO A 230 -16.78 15.80 7.02
CA PRO A 230 -15.72 16.79 7.25
C PRO A 230 -14.36 16.11 7.46
N SER A 231 -13.41 16.44 6.60
CA SER A 231 -12.10 15.79 6.51
C SER A 231 -11.02 16.85 6.48
N THR A 232 -9.88 16.60 7.12
CA THR A 232 -8.83 17.61 7.28
C THR A 232 -7.47 17.03 6.95
N LEU A 233 -6.71 17.74 6.13
CA LEU A 233 -5.28 17.52 5.93
C LEU A 233 -4.52 18.52 6.79
N LEU A 234 -3.73 18.01 7.73
CA LEU A 234 -2.91 18.80 8.62
C LEU A 234 -1.47 18.79 8.12
N GLY A 235 -0.88 19.97 7.94
CA GLY A 235 0.55 20.04 7.63
C GLY A 235 1.38 19.53 8.81
N GLY A 236 2.51 18.91 8.53
CA GLY A 236 3.56 18.70 9.54
C GLY A 236 4.37 19.98 9.76
N ARG A 237 4.98 20.10 10.93
CA ARG A 237 6.03 21.10 11.19
C ARG A 237 7.36 20.71 10.57
#